data_AF-M0J108-F1
#
_entry.id   AF-M0J108-F1
#
_cell.length_a   1.000
_cell.length_b   1.000
_cell.length_c   1.000
_cell.angle_alpha   90.00
_cell.angle_beta   90.00
_cell.angle_gamma   90.00
#
_symmetry.space_group_name_H-M   'P 1'
#
loop_
_entity.id
_entity.type
_entity.pdbx_description
1 polymer ?
#
loop_
_entity_poly.entity_id
_entity_poly.type
_entity_poly.pdbx_seq_one_letter_code
_entity_poly.pdbx_strand_id
1 'polypeptide(L)'
;MDDSLRAGVAIYNAGAYRAAHGAWEARWLSLERDTDDERFLHGLIQFTAAVHHARDGNDSGAVGLARSAREYLDGLGDDYRGVDLAEVRAFLARLEADPGVAAADPLALRLDGRVVTYDDLDFDAVAVAAETLAEELDGYDESVVADAVEYAREEIAEGEQTQFTAMVFDFVRNEAQRGLVFQRLSEHVRRRRRREDDVSGLFE
;
A
#
# COMPACT_ATOMS: atom_id res chain seq x y z
N MET A 1 9.90 5.98 -4.60
CA MET A 1 10.25 4.95 -3.59
C MET A 1 9.74 5.38 -2.23
N ASP A 2 9.95 6.63 -1.81
CA ASP A 2 9.46 7.11 -0.51
C ASP A 2 7.93 6.96 -0.36
N ASP A 3 7.15 7.50 -1.31
CA ASP A 3 5.68 7.43 -1.27
C ASP A 3 5.16 5.98 -1.26
N SER A 4 5.68 5.14 -2.17
CA SER A 4 5.40 3.71 -2.24
C SER A 4 5.72 2.98 -0.94
N LEU A 5 6.87 3.27 -0.33
CA LEU A 5 7.29 2.66 0.92
C LEU A 5 6.33 3.04 2.04
N ARG A 6 6.06 4.34 2.20
CA ARG A 6 5.12 4.88 3.21
C ARG A 6 3.71 4.32 3.04
N ALA A 7 3.21 4.27 1.80
CA ALA A 7 1.90 3.73 1.47
C ALA A 7 1.80 2.25 1.87
N GLY A 8 2.74 1.40 1.43
CA GLY A 8 2.71 -0.02 1.77
C GLY A 8 2.84 -0.28 3.28
N VAL A 9 3.69 0.48 3.99
CA VAL A 9 3.80 0.41 5.46
C VAL A 9 2.47 0.78 6.13
N ALA A 10 1.82 1.86 5.68
CA ALA A 10 0.54 2.29 6.23
C ALA A 10 -0.59 1.27 5.96
N ILE A 11 -0.65 0.70 4.74
CA ILE A 11 -1.60 -0.35 4.37
C ILE A 11 -1.39 -1.60 5.24
N TYR A 12 -0.14 -2.02 5.41
CA TYR A 12 0.22 -3.14 6.28
C TYR A 12 -0.22 -2.86 7.73
N ASN A 13 0.13 -1.71 8.28
CA ASN A 13 -0.19 -1.34 9.67
C ASN A 13 -1.70 -1.18 9.91
N ALA A 14 -2.48 -0.87 8.87
CA ALA A 14 -3.93 -0.88 8.91
C ALA A 14 -4.55 -2.30 8.87
N GLY A 15 -3.73 -3.35 8.76
CA GLY A 15 -4.18 -4.74 8.77
C GLY A 15 -4.48 -5.34 7.39
N ALA A 16 -4.28 -4.57 6.31
CA ALA A 16 -4.46 -5.04 4.93
C ALA A 16 -3.18 -5.75 4.43
N TYR A 17 -2.75 -6.79 5.15
CA TYR A 17 -1.46 -7.46 4.96
C TYR A 17 -1.25 -7.99 3.54
N ARG A 18 -2.28 -8.58 2.93
CA ARG A 18 -2.22 -9.03 1.53
C ARG A 18 -1.99 -7.85 0.60
N ALA A 19 -2.83 -6.81 0.69
CA ALA A 19 -2.79 -5.67 -0.23
C ALA A 19 -1.50 -4.83 -0.13
N ALA A 20 -0.84 -4.81 1.02
CA ALA A 20 0.35 -3.98 1.25
C ALA A 20 1.47 -4.23 0.22
N HIS A 21 1.57 -5.45 -0.32
CA HIS A 21 2.60 -5.80 -1.30
C HIS A 21 2.49 -5.00 -2.61
N GLY A 22 1.28 -4.64 -3.04
CA GLY A 22 1.02 -3.99 -4.33
C GLY A 22 1.64 -2.60 -4.40
N ALA A 23 1.70 -1.89 -3.25
CA ALA A 23 2.35 -0.58 -3.17
C ALA A 23 3.85 -0.63 -3.52
N TRP A 24 4.49 -1.79 -3.37
CA TRP A 24 5.92 -1.96 -3.63
C TRP A 24 6.20 -2.72 -4.93
N GLU A 25 5.26 -3.51 -5.44
CA GLU A 25 5.48 -4.46 -6.55
C GLU A 25 5.97 -3.78 -7.83
N ALA A 26 5.29 -2.72 -8.29
CA ALA A 26 5.71 -2.01 -9.50
C ALA A 26 7.14 -1.45 -9.39
N ARG A 27 7.51 -0.94 -8.20
CA ARG A 27 8.86 -0.44 -7.94
C ARG A 27 9.87 -1.59 -7.89
N TRP A 28 9.53 -2.70 -7.25
CA TRP A 28 10.37 -3.90 -7.19
C TRP A 28 10.66 -4.46 -8.58
N LEU A 29 9.63 -4.65 -9.42
CA LEU A 29 9.77 -5.15 -10.79
C LEU A 29 10.62 -4.24 -11.69
N SER A 30 10.72 -2.95 -11.37
CA SER A 30 11.56 -1.99 -12.11
C SER A 30 13.05 -2.01 -11.72
N LEU A 31 13.43 -2.70 -10.64
CA LEU A 31 14.80 -2.71 -10.13
C LEU A 31 15.68 -3.73 -10.84
N GLU A 32 16.97 -3.41 -10.91
CA GLU A 32 17.98 -4.40 -11.25
C GLU A 32 18.06 -5.46 -10.16
N ARG A 33 18.12 -6.73 -10.59
CA ARG A 33 18.21 -7.88 -9.69
C ARG A 33 19.45 -7.81 -8.82
N ASP A 34 19.35 -8.35 -7.61
CA ASP A 34 20.45 -8.48 -6.64
C ASP A 34 20.99 -7.13 -6.11
N THR A 35 20.28 -6.02 -6.36
CA THR A 35 20.55 -4.74 -5.71
C THR A 35 19.94 -4.70 -4.31
N ASP A 36 20.48 -3.87 -3.41
CA ASP A 36 19.98 -3.76 -2.03
C ASP A 36 18.50 -3.35 -1.99
N ASP A 37 18.08 -2.42 -2.86
CA ASP A 37 16.69 -1.99 -2.95
C ASP A 37 15.77 -3.09 -3.50
N GLU A 38 16.24 -3.92 -4.43
CA GLU A 38 15.44 -5.02 -4.97
C GLU A 38 15.20 -6.07 -3.89
N ARG A 39 16.29 -6.51 -3.24
CA ARG A 39 16.24 -7.44 -2.13
C ARG A 39 15.41 -6.93 -0.97
N PHE A 40 15.53 -5.63 -0.65
CA PHE A 40 14.72 -5.00 0.38
C PHE A 40 13.22 -5.09 0.09
N LEU A 41 12.78 -4.64 -1.09
CA LEU A 41 11.34 -4.66 -1.43
C LEU A 41 10.82 -6.09 -1.58
N HIS A 42 11.62 -6.99 -2.16
CA HIS A 42 11.26 -8.40 -2.27
C HIS A 42 11.09 -9.02 -0.87
N GLY A 43 12.03 -8.77 0.05
CA GLY A 43 11.94 -9.23 1.43
C GLY A 43 10.72 -8.69 2.17
N LEU A 44 10.36 -7.42 1.97
CA LEU A 44 9.15 -6.84 2.55
C LEU A 44 7.87 -7.45 1.96
N ILE A 45 7.79 -7.66 0.64
CA ILE A 45 6.67 -8.34 -0.03
C ILE A 45 6.47 -9.76 0.55
N GLN A 46 7.57 -10.51 0.70
CA GLN A 46 7.53 -11.86 1.28
C GLN A 46 7.12 -11.83 2.76
N PHE A 47 7.57 -10.82 3.52
CA PHE A 47 7.17 -10.60 4.91
C PHE A 47 5.66 -10.36 5.05
N THR A 48 5.06 -9.48 4.24
CA THR A 48 3.62 -9.20 4.33
C THR A 48 2.79 -10.40 3.90
N ALA A 49 3.24 -11.13 2.89
CA ALA A 49 2.64 -12.40 2.48
C ALA A 49 2.73 -13.47 3.59
N ALA A 50 3.87 -13.58 4.29
CA ALA A 50 4.03 -14.53 5.40
C ALA A 50 3.03 -14.25 6.53
N VAL A 51 2.83 -12.97 6.89
CA VAL A 51 1.85 -12.55 7.90
C VAL A 51 0.43 -12.85 7.45
N HIS A 52 0.08 -12.55 6.21
CA HIS A 52 -1.23 -12.88 5.64
C HIS A 52 -1.50 -14.40 5.70
N HIS A 53 -0.55 -15.22 5.27
CA HIS A 53 -0.66 -16.68 5.32
C HIS A 53 -0.85 -17.20 6.74
N ALA A 54 -0.12 -16.67 7.72
CA ALA A 54 -0.28 -17.06 9.12
C ALA A 54 -1.70 -16.75 9.63
N ARG A 55 -2.26 -15.60 9.26
CA ARG A 55 -3.62 -15.19 9.66
C ARG A 55 -4.72 -16.02 9.01
N ASP A 56 -4.48 -16.52 7.80
CA ASP A 56 -5.40 -17.38 7.06
C ASP A 56 -5.27 -18.86 7.47
N GLY A 57 -4.39 -19.19 8.42
CA GLY A 57 -4.14 -20.56 8.89
C GLY A 57 -3.31 -21.40 7.91
N ASN A 58 -2.63 -20.76 6.95
CA ASN A 58 -1.70 -21.42 6.03
C ASN A 58 -0.28 -21.40 6.61
N ASP A 59 -0.08 -22.18 7.68
CA ASP A 59 1.18 -22.23 8.43
C ASP A 59 2.38 -22.63 7.56
N SER A 60 2.23 -23.62 6.69
CA SER A 60 3.33 -24.08 5.83
C SER A 60 3.77 -23.02 4.84
N GLY A 61 2.81 -22.28 4.26
CA GLY A 61 3.09 -21.13 3.42
C GLY A 61 3.75 -19.99 4.21
N ALA A 62 3.25 -19.69 5.40
CA ALA A 62 3.80 -18.66 6.28
C ALA A 62 5.27 -18.91 6.62
N VAL A 63 5.61 -20.15 7.00
CA VAL A 63 7.00 -20.57 7.31
C VAL A 63 7.91 -20.44 6.08
N GLY A 64 7.43 -20.87 4.90
CA GLY A 64 8.21 -20.79 3.66
C GLY A 64 8.51 -19.34 3.25
N LEU A 65 7.48 -18.49 3.28
CA LEU A 65 7.60 -17.06 2.96
C LEU A 65 8.46 -16.34 4.00
N ALA A 66 8.36 -16.68 5.28
CA ALA A 66 9.19 -16.08 6.32
C ALA A 66 10.67 -16.41 6.15
N ARG A 67 11.00 -17.64 5.76
CA ARG A 67 12.38 -18.03 5.41
C ARG A 67 12.88 -17.24 4.21
N SER A 68 12.10 -17.19 3.13
CA SER A 68 12.42 -16.44 1.91
C SER A 68 12.64 -14.94 2.20
N ALA A 69 11.76 -14.31 2.97
CA ALA A 69 11.90 -12.93 3.40
C ALA A 69 13.22 -12.69 4.14
N ARG A 70 13.60 -13.59 5.05
CA ARG A 70 14.88 -13.49 5.78
C ARG A 70 16.08 -13.60 4.86
N GLU A 71 16.03 -14.48 3.85
CA GLU A 71 17.11 -14.65 2.87
C GLU A 71 17.32 -13.36 2.04
N TYR A 72 16.24 -12.70 1.61
CA TYR A 72 16.33 -11.42 0.90
C TYR A 72 16.83 -10.28 1.79
N LEU A 73 16.38 -10.23 3.04
CA LEU A 73 16.77 -9.16 3.98
C LEU A 73 18.14 -9.38 4.63
N ASP A 74 18.81 -10.50 4.35
CA ASP A 74 20.13 -10.79 4.91
C ASP A 74 21.21 -9.86 4.34
N GLY A 75 22.12 -9.42 5.21
CA GLY A 75 23.20 -8.49 4.84
C GLY A 75 22.78 -7.03 4.63
N LEU A 76 21.48 -6.70 4.59
CA LEU A 76 21.01 -5.31 4.62
C LEU A 76 21.15 -4.70 6.02
N GLY A 77 21.38 -3.39 6.09
CA GLY A 77 21.49 -2.65 7.35
C GLY A 77 20.29 -2.85 8.28
N ASP A 78 20.50 -2.71 9.59
CA ASP A 78 19.43 -2.84 10.61
C ASP A 78 18.33 -1.78 10.47
N ASP A 79 18.70 -0.60 9.98
CA ASP A 79 17.79 0.45 9.53
C ASP A 79 18.08 0.70 8.04
N TYR A 80 17.19 0.19 7.18
CA TYR A 80 17.34 0.34 5.73
C TYR A 80 16.13 1.08 5.17
N ARG A 81 16.39 2.21 4.50
CA ARG A 81 15.35 3.13 4.00
C ARG A 81 14.38 3.61 5.11
N GLY A 82 14.86 3.69 6.36
CA GLY A 82 14.05 4.09 7.52
C GLY A 82 13.30 2.93 8.17
N VAL A 83 13.28 1.73 7.58
CA VAL A 83 12.57 0.58 8.14
C VAL A 83 13.47 -0.17 9.12
N ASP A 84 12.94 -0.47 10.31
CA ASP A 84 13.60 -1.29 11.33
C ASP A 84 13.65 -2.77 10.90
N LEU A 85 14.65 -3.11 10.08
CA LEU A 85 14.86 -4.46 9.59
C LEU A 85 15.38 -5.40 10.68
N ALA A 86 15.99 -4.88 11.75
CA ALA A 86 16.37 -5.71 12.89
C ALA A 86 15.12 -6.31 13.56
N GLU A 87 14.08 -5.49 13.81
CA GLU A 87 12.82 -5.94 14.37
C GLU A 87 12.06 -6.87 13.41
N VAL A 88 12.04 -6.55 12.11
CA VAL A 88 11.43 -7.41 11.07
C VAL A 88 12.10 -8.78 11.02
N ARG A 89 13.43 -8.86 10.97
CA ARG A 89 14.17 -10.15 10.96
C ARG A 89 13.92 -10.96 12.23
N ALA A 90 13.88 -10.31 13.40
CA ALA A 90 13.58 -10.97 14.66
C ALA A 90 12.15 -11.52 14.70
N PHE A 91 11.17 -10.78 14.15
CA PHE A 91 9.80 -11.26 14.02
C PHE A 91 9.67 -12.41 13.04
N LEU A 92 10.30 -12.32 11.86
CA LEU A 92 10.31 -13.40 10.87
C LEU A 92 10.88 -14.70 11.43
N ALA A 93 11.95 -14.63 12.23
CA ALA A 93 12.51 -15.80 12.90
C ALA A 93 11.53 -16.46 13.89
N ARG A 94 10.73 -15.65 14.61
CA ARG A 94 9.67 -16.15 15.49
C ARG A 94 8.52 -16.76 14.69
N LEU A 95 8.08 -16.09 13.62
CA LEU A 95 7.02 -16.57 12.72
C LEU A 95 7.41 -17.91 12.09
N GLU A 96 8.67 -18.05 11.61
CA GLU A 96 9.16 -19.29 11.03
C GLU A 96 9.13 -20.46 12.03
N ALA A 97 9.37 -20.18 13.32
CA ALA A 97 9.35 -21.18 14.39
C ALA A 97 7.92 -21.52 14.86
N ASP A 98 7.03 -20.53 14.89
CA ASP A 98 5.64 -20.64 15.32
C ASP A 98 4.77 -19.59 14.59
N PRO A 99 4.07 -19.97 13.51
CA PRO A 99 3.19 -19.05 12.78
C PRO A 99 2.09 -18.41 13.65
N GLY A 100 1.74 -19.04 14.78
CA GLY A 100 0.77 -18.52 15.73
C GLY A 100 1.14 -17.14 16.29
N VAL A 101 2.43 -16.79 16.34
CA VAL A 101 2.84 -15.45 16.81
C VAL A 101 2.35 -14.34 15.88
N ALA A 102 2.42 -14.57 14.57
CA ALA A 102 1.99 -13.59 13.57
C ALA A 102 0.47 -13.56 13.42
N ALA A 103 -0.20 -14.70 13.64
CA ALA A 103 -1.65 -14.74 13.65
C ALA A 103 -2.23 -13.93 14.83
N ALA A 104 -1.60 -14.02 16.01
CA ALA A 104 -2.05 -13.36 17.23
C ALA A 104 -1.65 -11.88 17.31
N ASP A 105 -0.40 -11.54 16.97
CA ASP A 105 0.16 -10.21 17.15
C ASP A 105 1.13 -9.85 15.99
N PRO A 106 0.59 -9.43 14.83
CA PRO A 106 1.39 -8.94 13.71
C PRO A 106 2.31 -7.77 14.12
N LEU A 107 3.57 -7.79 13.68
CA LEU A 107 4.52 -6.72 13.95
C LEU A 107 4.12 -5.43 13.23
N ALA A 108 3.78 -4.36 13.96
CA ALA A 108 3.65 -3.03 13.36
C ALA A 108 4.99 -2.55 12.79
N LEU A 109 5.02 -2.24 11.49
CA LEU A 109 6.19 -1.72 10.81
C LEU A 109 6.46 -0.27 11.23
N ARG A 110 7.73 0.02 11.49
CA ARG A 110 8.22 1.36 11.81
C ARG A 110 9.00 1.95 10.63
N LEU A 111 8.79 3.23 10.38
CA LEU A 111 9.57 4.06 9.48
C LEU A 111 10.15 5.24 10.27
N ASP A 112 11.46 5.41 10.24
CA ASP A 112 12.22 6.39 11.04
C ASP A 112 11.84 6.33 12.53
N GLY A 113 11.74 5.09 13.05
CA GLY A 113 11.42 4.80 14.44
C GLY A 113 9.96 5.01 14.86
N ARG A 114 9.06 5.36 13.93
CA ARG A 114 7.62 5.61 14.20
C ARG A 114 6.73 4.63 13.46
N VAL A 115 5.64 4.22 14.10
CA VAL A 115 4.58 3.47 13.42
C VAL A 115 3.84 4.44 12.50
N VAL A 116 3.85 4.17 11.19
CA VAL A 116 3.18 5.01 10.18
C VAL A 116 1.78 4.49 9.93
N THR A 117 0.81 5.41 9.89
CA THR A 117 -0.60 5.15 9.61
C THR A 117 -1.06 5.97 8.40
N TYR A 118 -2.31 5.78 7.94
CA TYR A 118 -2.89 6.60 6.87
C TYR A 118 -3.00 8.10 7.20
N ASP A 119 -3.02 8.46 8.49
CA ASP A 119 -3.05 9.85 8.93
C ASP A 119 -1.70 10.55 8.77
N ASP A 120 -0.61 9.79 8.67
CA ASP A 120 0.76 10.29 8.50
C ASP A 120 1.15 10.47 7.01
N LEU A 121 0.28 10.08 6.08
CA LEU A 121 0.52 10.16 4.65
C LEU A 121 0.18 11.55 4.11
N ASP A 122 1.06 12.08 3.26
CA ASP A 122 0.75 13.20 2.38
C ASP A 122 -0.05 12.72 1.16
N PHE A 123 -0.42 13.64 0.27
CA PHE A 123 -1.27 13.31 -0.86
C PHE A 123 -0.62 12.30 -1.83
N ASP A 124 0.68 12.41 -2.09
CA ASP A 124 1.36 11.50 -3.03
C ASP A 124 1.39 10.06 -2.49
N ALA A 125 1.69 9.88 -1.20
CA ALA A 125 1.60 8.55 -0.58
C ALA A 125 0.14 8.06 -0.45
N VAL A 126 -0.83 8.95 -0.24
CA VAL A 126 -2.26 8.59 -0.24
C VAL A 126 -2.74 8.17 -1.62
N ALA A 127 -2.27 8.82 -2.69
CA ALA A 127 -2.59 8.43 -4.06
C ALA A 127 -2.12 7.00 -4.35
N VAL A 128 -0.87 6.67 -4.01
CA VAL A 128 -0.36 5.30 -4.13
C VAL A 128 -1.21 4.33 -3.30
N ALA A 129 -1.55 4.69 -2.06
CA ALA A 129 -2.35 3.83 -1.21
C ALA A 129 -3.78 3.61 -1.78
N ALA A 130 -4.39 4.63 -2.36
CA ALA A 130 -5.70 4.54 -2.96
C ALA A 130 -5.69 3.59 -4.18
N GLU A 131 -4.73 3.75 -5.08
CA GLU A 131 -4.57 2.89 -6.25
C GLU A 131 -4.30 1.44 -5.84
N THR A 132 -3.36 1.21 -4.91
CA THR A 132 -3.08 -0.15 -4.39
C THR A 132 -4.31 -0.79 -3.76
N LEU A 133 -5.08 -0.06 -2.95
CA LEU A 133 -6.30 -0.60 -2.34
C LEU A 133 -7.39 -0.90 -3.37
N ALA A 134 -7.47 -0.12 -4.45
CA ALA A 134 -8.43 -0.35 -5.52
C ALA A 134 -8.09 -1.59 -6.35
N GLU A 135 -6.80 -1.82 -6.60
CA GLU A 135 -6.28 -3.00 -7.31
C GLU A 135 -6.39 -4.28 -6.47
N GLU A 136 -6.04 -4.20 -5.18
CA GLU A 136 -5.90 -5.40 -4.35
C GLU A 136 -7.19 -5.87 -3.66
N LEU A 137 -8.14 -4.96 -3.44
CA LEU A 137 -9.40 -5.27 -2.78
C LEU A 137 -10.55 -5.42 -3.78
N ASP A 138 -11.41 -6.41 -3.55
CA ASP A 138 -12.59 -6.61 -4.37
C ASP A 138 -13.60 -5.45 -4.26
N GLY A 139 -14.25 -5.13 -5.37
CA GLY A 139 -15.39 -4.20 -5.40
C GLY A 139 -15.05 -2.75 -5.72
N TYR A 140 -13.80 -2.47 -6.09
CA TYR A 140 -13.35 -1.15 -6.53
C TYR A 140 -12.88 -1.22 -7.99
N ASP A 141 -13.27 -0.22 -8.78
CA ASP A 141 -12.83 -0.07 -10.16
C ASP A 141 -11.57 0.78 -10.16
N GLU A 142 -10.43 0.18 -10.52
CA GLU A 142 -9.12 0.84 -10.58
C GLU A 142 -9.17 2.12 -11.41
N SER A 143 -9.87 2.11 -12.55
CA SER A 143 -9.95 3.28 -13.43
C SER A 143 -10.70 4.44 -12.78
N VAL A 144 -11.65 4.17 -11.90
CA VAL A 144 -12.36 5.23 -11.17
C VAL A 144 -11.45 5.87 -10.13
N VAL A 145 -10.63 5.07 -9.45
CA VAL A 145 -9.71 5.58 -8.43
C VAL A 145 -8.55 6.34 -9.08
N ALA A 146 -7.99 5.82 -10.19
CA ALA A 146 -6.96 6.49 -10.97
C ALA A 146 -7.41 7.88 -11.43
N ASP A 147 -8.59 8.00 -12.05
CA ASP A 147 -9.14 9.30 -12.44
C ASP A 147 -9.38 10.22 -11.25
N ALA A 148 -9.88 9.70 -10.13
CA ALA A 148 -10.08 10.50 -8.93
C ALA A 148 -8.76 11.05 -8.39
N VAL A 149 -7.67 10.27 -8.44
CA VAL A 149 -6.33 10.73 -8.10
C VAL A 149 -5.85 11.80 -9.07
N GLU A 150 -6.05 11.62 -10.38
CA GLU A 150 -5.72 12.61 -11.41
C GLU A 150 -6.45 13.94 -11.16
N TYR A 151 -7.77 13.90 -10.98
CA TYR A 151 -8.56 15.10 -10.68
C TYR A 151 -8.15 15.76 -9.36
N ALA A 152 -7.80 14.98 -8.33
CA ALA A 152 -7.28 15.53 -7.09
C ALA A 152 -5.92 16.22 -7.27
N ARG A 153 -5.05 15.71 -8.17
CA ARG A 153 -3.79 16.37 -8.53
C ARG A 153 -4.05 17.71 -9.22
N GLU A 154 -5.04 17.79 -10.11
CA GLU A 154 -5.49 19.04 -10.74
C GLU A 154 -5.97 20.05 -9.68
N GLU A 155 -6.86 19.63 -8.77
CA GLU A 155 -7.36 20.46 -7.66
C GLU A 155 -6.23 21.08 -6.84
N ILE A 156 -5.21 20.28 -6.49
CA ILE A 156 -4.04 20.74 -5.72
C ILE A 156 -3.19 21.72 -6.52
N ALA A 157 -2.96 21.45 -7.80
CA ALA A 157 -2.12 22.30 -8.66
C ALA A 157 -2.76 23.68 -8.91
N GLU A 158 -4.08 23.73 -9.04
CA GLU A 158 -4.84 24.96 -9.27
C GLU A 158 -5.18 25.72 -7.97
N GLY A 159 -4.96 25.08 -6.81
CA GLY A 159 -5.36 25.63 -5.51
C GLY A 159 -6.89 25.71 -5.36
N GLU A 160 -7.61 24.87 -6.10
CA GLU A 160 -9.07 24.85 -6.19
C GLU A 160 -9.73 23.93 -5.15
N GLN A 161 -11.05 23.73 -5.27
CA GLN A 161 -11.90 22.95 -4.37
C GLN A 161 -11.32 21.56 -4.08
N THR A 162 -11.36 21.11 -2.83
CA THR A 162 -10.73 19.86 -2.38
C THR A 162 -11.65 18.64 -2.47
N GLN A 163 -12.54 18.57 -3.47
CA GLN A 163 -13.58 17.53 -3.49
C GLN A 163 -12.96 16.15 -3.74
N PHE A 164 -12.25 15.97 -4.85
CA PHE A 164 -11.57 14.71 -5.16
C PHE A 164 -10.46 14.43 -4.15
N THR A 165 -9.69 15.46 -3.78
CA THR A 165 -8.66 15.35 -2.75
C THR A 165 -9.22 14.74 -1.47
N ALA A 166 -10.30 15.32 -0.91
CA ALA A 166 -10.92 14.81 0.31
C ALA A 166 -11.50 13.40 0.13
N MET A 167 -12.14 13.10 -1.01
CA MET A 167 -12.68 11.75 -1.25
C MET A 167 -11.60 10.68 -1.40
N VAL A 168 -10.44 11.00 -1.99
CA VAL A 168 -9.30 10.07 -2.07
C VAL A 168 -8.73 9.80 -0.67
N PHE A 169 -8.56 10.84 0.16
CA PHE A 169 -8.18 10.66 1.57
C PHE A 169 -9.21 9.81 2.33
N ASP A 170 -10.51 10.08 2.18
CA ASP A 170 -11.57 9.33 2.83
C ASP A 170 -11.63 7.87 2.36
N PHE A 171 -11.35 7.60 1.08
CA PHE A 171 -11.32 6.25 0.52
C PHE A 171 -10.24 5.40 1.19
N VAL A 172 -9.06 5.98 1.43
CA VAL A 172 -7.96 5.30 2.11
C VAL A 172 -8.26 5.14 3.61
N ARG A 173 -8.60 6.24 4.29
CA ARG A 173 -8.68 6.32 5.76
C ARG A 173 -9.93 5.70 6.37
N ASN A 174 -11.08 5.74 5.68
CA ASN A 174 -12.35 5.31 6.25
C ASN A 174 -12.71 3.88 5.83
N GLU A 175 -12.01 2.89 6.38
CA GLU A 175 -12.23 1.48 6.06
C GLU A 175 -13.69 1.04 6.23
N ALA A 176 -14.34 1.44 7.33
CA ALA A 176 -15.71 1.05 7.64
C ALA A 176 -16.74 1.56 6.62
N GLN A 177 -16.45 2.65 5.91
CA GLN A 177 -17.35 3.25 4.92
C GLN A 177 -16.73 3.32 3.52
N ARG A 178 -15.60 2.65 3.26
CA ARG A 178 -14.85 2.74 2.00
C ARG A 178 -15.74 2.50 0.78
N GLY A 179 -16.63 1.50 0.84
CA GLY A 179 -17.60 1.23 -0.22
C GLY A 179 -18.58 2.39 -0.51
N LEU A 180 -19.04 3.10 0.53
CA LEU A 180 -19.90 4.28 0.36
C LEU A 180 -19.12 5.48 -0.18
N VAL A 181 -17.88 5.67 0.27
CA VAL A 181 -16.98 6.71 -0.26
C VAL A 181 -16.72 6.44 -1.74
N PHE A 182 -16.38 5.20 -2.11
CA PHE A 182 -16.14 4.79 -3.48
C PHE A 182 -17.37 4.98 -4.38
N GLN A 183 -18.57 4.67 -3.90
CA GLN A 183 -19.80 4.91 -4.66
C GLN A 183 -19.96 6.40 -4.99
N ARG A 184 -19.75 7.29 -4.02
CA ARG A 184 -19.80 8.75 -4.25
C ARG A 184 -18.70 9.19 -5.20
N LEU A 185 -17.47 8.74 -4.96
CA LEU A 185 -16.32 9.03 -5.82
C LEU A 185 -16.61 8.65 -7.28
N SER A 186 -17.18 7.46 -7.51
CA SER A 186 -17.61 6.98 -8.82
C SER A 186 -18.63 7.91 -9.49
N GLU A 187 -19.60 8.44 -8.74
CA GLU A 187 -20.57 9.40 -9.27
C GLU A 187 -19.92 10.72 -9.68
N HIS A 188 -18.97 11.21 -8.89
CA HIS A 188 -18.23 12.44 -9.18
C HIS A 188 -17.31 12.28 -10.41
N VAL A 189 -16.54 11.20 -10.48
CA VAL A 189 -15.69 10.86 -11.64
C VAL A 189 -16.53 10.76 -12.91
N ARG A 190 -17.64 10.00 -12.89
CA ARG A 190 -18.55 9.89 -14.06
C ARG A 190 -19.11 11.24 -14.50
N ARG A 191 -19.37 12.16 -13.57
CA ARG A 191 -19.85 13.51 -13.91
C ARG A 191 -18.73 14.38 -14.50
N ARG A 192 -17.49 14.22 -14.05
CA ARG A 192 -16.31 14.94 -14.55
C ARG A 192 -15.93 14.46 -15.96
N ARG A 193 -15.78 13.15 -16.17
CA ARG A 193 -15.57 12.52 -17.49
C ARG A 193 -16.55 13.04 -18.55
N ARG A 194 -17.86 13.03 -18.25
CA ARG A 194 -18.87 13.56 -19.19
C ARG A 194 -18.66 15.02 -19.56
N ARG A 195 -18.22 15.88 -18.63
CA ARG A 195 -17.95 17.28 -18.94
C ARG A 195 -16.73 17.44 -19.84
N GLU A 196 -15.72 16.60 -19.68
CA GLU A 196 -14.52 16.59 -20.52
C GLU A 196 -14.84 16.08 -21.94
N ASP A 197 -15.66 15.04 -22.05
CA ASP A 197 -16.17 14.52 -23.32
C ASP A 197 -17.00 15.58 -24.07
N ASP A 198 -17.91 16.26 -23.36
CA ASP A 198 -18.73 17.35 -23.93
C ASP A 198 -17.86 18.51 -24.43
N VAL A 199 -16.74 18.82 -23.76
CA VAL A 199 -15.82 19.90 -24.16
C VAL A 199 -14.96 19.50 -25.35
N SER A 200 -14.42 18.28 -25.37
CA SER A 200 -13.59 17.78 -26.47
C SER A 200 -14.38 17.67 -27.79
N GLY A 201 -15.65 17.26 -27.74
CA GLY A 201 -16.54 17.23 -28.91
C GLY A 201 -16.95 18.60 -29.47
N LEU A 202 -16.65 19.72 -28.79
CA LEU A 202 -16.89 21.07 -29.30
C LEU A 202 -15.76 21.61 -30.19
N PHE A 203 -14.61 20.92 -30.22
CA PHE A 203 -13.42 21.33 -30.98
C PHE A 203 -13.09 20.39 -32.16
N GLU A 204 -13.94 19.39 -32.45
CA GLU A 204 -13.90 18.55 -33.66
C GLU A 204 -14.73 19.12 -34.82
#